data_AF-A0A6G4X8N2-F1
#
_entry.id   AF-A0A6G4X8N2-F1
#
_cell.length_a   1.000
_cell.length_b   1.000
_cell.length_c   1.000
_cell.angle_alpha   90.00
_cell.angle_beta   90.00
_cell.angle_gamma   90.00
#
_symmetry.space_group_name_H-M   'P 1'
#
loop_
_entity.id
_entity.type
_entity.pdbx_description
1 polymer ?
#
loop_
_entity_poly.entity_id
_entity_poly.type
_entity_poly.pdbx_seq_one_letter_code
_entity_poly.pdbx_strand_id
1 'polypeptide(L)'
;YRVAVPAGASAGTGGIDFPAATTDLRTHVAALGGIAPATDGDGAYRAQYRDNYTGLQRWSGSSWVGIACDLIPWTKASLASGYGHDGNNNGDVRYRVIDLIGTRFVQWRGGMNVKYSGGLPAHDGKFLARPLPATARPSSGLRTVPVACSAGDSSILSLKVDFYANGTADLLNDPGDTPPWVSLNGIMYPL
;
A
#
# COMPACT_ATOMS: atom_id res chain seq x y z
N TYR A 1 -17.29 31.55 18.02
CA TYR A 1 -18.52 31.87 17.29
C TYR A 1 -18.95 33.26 17.70
N ARG A 2 -19.51 34.04 16.76
CA ARG A 2 -20.20 35.30 17.04
C ARG A 2 -21.61 35.16 16.46
N VAL A 3 -22.63 35.56 17.23
CA VAL A 3 -24.03 35.57 16.77
C VAL A 3 -24.42 37.02 16.61
N ALA A 4 -24.84 37.41 15.40
CA ALA A 4 -25.40 38.73 15.18
C ALA A 4 -26.80 38.77 15.79
N VAL A 5 -27.04 39.68 16.74
CA VAL A 5 -28.35 39.87 17.36
C VAL A 5 -28.95 41.15 16.78
N PRO A 6 -29.98 41.07 15.92
CA PRO A 6 -30.67 42.25 15.43
C PRO A 6 -31.30 43.04 16.58
N ALA A 7 -31.33 44.38 16.45
CA ALA A 7 -32.03 45.21 17.41
C ALA A 7 -33.51 44.80 17.50
N GLY A 8 -34.03 44.63 18.72
CA GLY A 8 -35.41 44.21 18.96
C GLY A 8 -35.65 42.69 18.97
N ALA A 9 -34.61 41.86 18.79
CA ALA A 9 -34.73 40.41 18.96
C ALA A 9 -35.02 40.06 20.43
N SER A 10 -36.14 39.39 20.69
CA SER A 10 -36.57 38.93 22.01
C SER A 10 -37.44 37.68 21.87
N ALA A 11 -37.70 36.98 22.97
CA ALA A 11 -38.62 35.84 22.97
C ALA A 11 -40.05 36.22 22.53
N GLY A 12 -40.48 37.48 22.75
CA GLY A 12 -41.81 37.97 22.37
C GLY A 12 -41.93 38.46 20.93
N THR A 13 -40.84 38.54 20.17
CA THR A 13 -40.79 39.06 18.79
C THR A 13 -40.35 38.01 17.77
N GLY A 14 -40.38 36.72 18.15
CA GLY A 14 -40.00 35.59 17.27
C GLY A 14 -38.57 35.06 17.48
N GLY A 15 -37.79 35.66 18.38
CA GLY A 15 -36.46 35.18 18.75
C GLY A 15 -35.36 35.44 17.72
N ILE A 16 -34.23 34.74 17.88
CA ILE A 16 -33.11 34.77 16.94
C ILE A 16 -33.30 33.62 15.94
N ASP A 17 -33.32 33.94 14.64
CA ASP A 17 -33.23 32.93 13.58
C ASP A 17 -31.79 32.42 13.50
N PHE A 18 -31.47 31.40 14.31
CA PHE A 18 -30.12 30.87 14.42
C PHE A 18 -29.49 30.50 13.06
N PRO A 19 -30.18 29.79 12.14
CA PRO A 19 -29.69 29.57 10.78
C PRO A 19 -29.20 30.84 10.05
N ALA A 20 -29.95 31.94 10.12
CA ALA A 20 -29.59 33.20 9.45
C ALA A 20 -28.67 34.10 10.28
N ALA A 21 -28.63 33.94 11.60
CA ALA A 21 -27.90 34.79 12.54
C ALA A 21 -26.47 34.31 12.87
N THR A 22 -26.14 33.05 12.54
CA THR A 22 -24.75 32.56 12.60
C THR A 22 -23.93 33.11 11.44
N THR A 23 -23.08 34.10 11.72
CA THR A 23 -22.19 34.73 10.73
C THR A 23 -20.77 34.16 10.73
N ASP A 24 -20.44 33.30 11.70
CA ASP A 24 -19.13 32.65 11.84
C ASP A 24 -19.31 31.26 12.46
N LEU A 25 -19.23 30.24 11.60
CA LEU A 25 -19.08 28.84 12.01
C LEU A 25 -17.59 28.51 11.89
N ARG A 26 -16.91 28.42 13.03
CA ARG A 26 -15.51 27.97 13.01
C ARG A 26 -15.50 26.50 12.61
N THR A 27 -15.11 26.22 11.37
CA THR A 27 -14.58 24.92 11.00
C THR A 27 -13.50 24.54 12.00
N HIS A 28 -13.47 23.28 12.41
CA HIS A 28 -12.48 22.82 13.35
C HIS A 28 -11.08 23.21 12.87
N VAL A 29 -10.38 24.03 13.66
CA VAL A 29 -9.04 24.50 13.34
C VAL A 29 -8.02 23.64 14.06
N ALA A 30 -7.10 23.07 13.29
CA ALA A 30 -5.85 22.56 13.81
C ALA A 30 -4.74 23.57 13.50
N ALA A 31 -3.69 23.61 14.32
CA ALA A 31 -2.47 24.29 13.94
C ALA A 31 -1.94 23.73 12.61
N LEU A 32 -1.09 24.48 11.90
CA LEU A 32 -0.38 23.93 10.73
C LEU A 32 0.37 22.65 11.14
N GLY A 33 0.17 21.57 10.38
CA GLY A 33 0.67 20.23 10.68
C GLY A 33 -0.17 19.41 11.66
N GLY A 34 -1.19 19.99 12.31
CA GLY A 34 -2.10 19.28 13.20
C GLY A 34 -3.11 18.39 12.48
N ILE A 35 -3.78 17.53 13.25
CA ILE A 35 -4.82 16.63 12.76
C ILE A 35 -6.17 17.32 12.93
N ALA A 36 -6.83 17.65 11.83
CA ALA A 36 -8.20 18.15 11.85
C ALA A 36 -9.20 16.99 12.08
N PRO A 37 -10.34 17.20 12.75
CA PRO A 37 -11.42 16.22 12.70
C PRO A 37 -12.02 16.15 11.29
N ALA A 38 -12.66 15.03 10.95
CA ALA A 38 -13.33 14.85 9.67
C ALA A 38 -14.33 15.99 9.44
N THR A 39 -14.17 16.65 8.31
CA THR A 39 -15.15 17.57 7.76
C THR A 39 -15.41 17.17 6.32
N ASP A 40 -16.56 17.51 5.77
CA ASP A 40 -16.91 17.22 4.37
C ASP A 40 -16.13 18.10 3.36
N GLY A 41 -15.20 18.94 3.83
CA GLY A 41 -14.43 19.88 3.02
C GLY A 41 -13.07 19.38 2.55
N ASP A 42 -12.54 20.07 1.55
CA ASP A 42 -11.18 19.88 1.02
C ASP A 42 -10.09 20.27 2.03
N GLY A 43 -8.89 19.74 1.83
CA GLY A 43 -7.71 20.18 2.60
C GLY A 43 -7.25 21.57 2.19
N ALA A 44 -6.90 22.40 3.17
CA ALA A 44 -6.39 23.75 2.98
C ALA A 44 -4.98 23.78 2.36
N TYR A 45 -4.18 22.73 2.56
CA TYR A 45 -2.85 22.60 1.97
C TYR A 45 -2.46 21.13 1.75
N ARG A 46 -1.66 20.86 0.72
CA ARG A 46 -1.10 19.53 0.47
C ARG A 46 -0.38 19.04 1.73
N ALA A 47 -0.63 17.78 2.09
CA ALA A 47 -0.12 17.13 3.30
C ALA A 47 -0.84 17.45 4.62
N GLN A 48 -1.93 18.23 4.62
CA GLN A 48 -2.78 18.37 5.81
C GLN A 48 -3.27 17.00 6.28
N TYR A 49 -3.32 16.79 7.60
CA TYR A 49 -3.86 15.58 8.21
C TYR A 49 -5.29 15.78 8.73
N ARG A 50 -6.10 14.71 8.64
CA ARG A 50 -7.39 14.63 9.34
C ARG A 50 -7.66 13.22 9.87
N ASP A 51 -8.45 13.13 10.93
CA ASP A 51 -9.02 11.87 11.43
C ASP A 51 -10.47 11.76 10.98
N ASN A 52 -10.81 10.71 10.22
CA ASN A 52 -12.15 10.51 9.68
C ASN A 52 -12.99 9.46 10.42
N TYR A 53 -12.70 9.18 11.69
CA TYR A 53 -13.29 8.09 12.50
C TYR A 53 -12.92 6.67 12.05
N THR A 54 -12.64 6.47 10.76
CA THR A 54 -12.17 5.19 10.21
C THR A 54 -10.65 5.12 10.07
N GLY A 55 -9.95 6.24 10.27
CA GLY A 55 -8.50 6.31 10.27
C GLY A 55 -7.94 7.68 9.93
N LEU A 56 -6.61 7.75 9.97
CA LEU A 56 -5.87 8.97 9.65
C LEU A 56 -5.70 9.12 8.13
N GLN A 57 -6.12 10.27 7.61
CA GLN A 57 -6.03 10.64 6.20
C GLN A 57 -5.11 11.84 6.00
N ARG A 58 -4.53 11.94 4.80
CA ARG A 58 -3.68 13.03 4.35
C ARG A 58 -4.26 13.66 3.08
N TRP A 59 -4.29 14.98 2.98
CA TRP A 59 -4.69 15.67 1.76
C TRP A 59 -3.61 15.55 0.68
N SER A 60 -3.96 14.96 -0.46
CA SER A 60 -3.05 14.80 -1.61
C SER A 60 -2.82 16.12 -2.37
N GLY A 61 -3.66 17.13 -2.14
CA GLY A 61 -3.80 18.32 -2.97
C GLY A 61 -5.10 18.35 -3.78
N SER A 62 -5.76 17.19 -3.94
CA SER A 62 -7.03 17.06 -4.67
C SER A 62 -8.02 16.08 -4.01
N SER A 63 -7.58 15.27 -3.06
CA SER A 63 -8.43 14.29 -2.35
C SER A 63 -7.82 13.90 -1.01
N TRP A 64 -8.67 13.46 -0.08
CA TRP A 64 -8.23 12.85 1.18
C TRP A 64 -7.88 11.37 0.95
N VAL A 65 -6.66 10.97 1.28
CA VAL A 65 -6.18 9.59 1.11
C VAL A 65 -5.73 8.99 2.43
N GLY A 66 -5.94 7.69 2.63
CA GLY A 66 -5.42 6.99 3.81
C GLY A 66 -3.89 6.97 3.84
N ILE A 67 -3.30 7.04 5.03
CA ILE A 67 -1.84 7.19 5.19
C ILE A 67 -1.03 5.94 4.81
N ALA A 68 -1.61 4.74 4.92
CA ALA A 68 -0.82 3.52 4.97
C ALA A 68 -0.52 2.87 3.60
N CYS A 69 -1.20 3.22 2.50
CA CYS A 69 -1.02 2.47 1.26
C CYS A 69 -1.08 3.26 -0.06
N ASP A 70 -1.86 4.31 -0.21
CA ASP A 70 -2.09 4.84 -1.57
C ASP A 70 -1.09 5.92 -2.00
N LEU A 71 -0.21 6.35 -1.10
CA LEU A 71 0.78 7.40 -1.38
C LEU A 71 2.11 6.89 -1.94
N ILE A 72 2.42 5.62 -1.76
CA ILE A 72 3.69 5.04 -2.21
C ILE A 72 3.43 4.21 -3.46
N PRO A 73 3.90 4.66 -4.65
CA PRO A 73 3.61 4.01 -5.91
C PRO A 73 4.25 2.62 -5.97
N TRP A 74 3.55 1.71 -6.66
CA TRP A 74 4.06 0.39 -6.97
C TRP A 74 5.03 0.46 -8.15
N THR A 75 6.17 -0.21 -8.01
CA THR A 75 7.14 -0.43 -9.08
C THR A 75 6.89 -1.79 -9.72
N LYS A 76 6.73 -1.85 -11.05
CA LYS A 76 6.66 -3.11 -11.78
C LYS A 76 8.02 -3.80 -11.75
N ALA A 77 8.06 -5.05 -11.28
CA ALA A 77 9.29 -5.82 -11.24
C ALA A 77 9.72 -6.20 -12.67
N SER A 78 11.02 -6.12 -12.96
CA SER A 78 11.55 -6.64 -14.23
C SER A 78 11.82 -8.13 -14.08
N LEU A 79 11.00 -8.97 -14.70
CA LEU A 79 11.13 -10.42 -14.61
C LEU A 79 12.15 -10.98 -15.59
N ALA A 80 12.92 -11.99 -15.17
CA ALA A 80 13.84 -12.72 -16.03
C ALA A 80 13.08 -13.53 -17.10
N SER A 81 13.79 -13.96 -18.15
CA SER A 81 13.22 -14.90 -19.11
C SER A 81 12.69 -16.15 -18.39
N GLY A 82 11.64 -16.78 -18.91
CA GLY A 82 11.00 -17.91 -18.22
C GLY A 82 10.04 -17.52 -17.09
N TYR A 83 9.94 -16.23 -16.74
CA TYR A 83 8.95 -15.71 -15.83
C TYR A 83 8.04 -14.70 -16.53
N GLY A 84 6.77 -14.68 -16.14
CA GLY A 84 5.77 -13.77 -16.70
C GLY A 84 4.95 -13.09 -15.62
N HIS A 85 4.38 -11.94 -15.94
CA HIS A 85 3.39 -11.28 -15.09
C HIS A 85 2.03 -11.97 -15.20
N ASP A 86 1.12 -11.59 -14.30
CA ASP A 86 -0.30 -11.97 -14.34
C ASP A 86 -0.59 -13.47 -14.17
N GLY A 87 0.23 -14.15 -13.37
CA GLY A 87 -0.05 -15.52 -12.94
C GLY A 87 -1.39 -15.63 -12.23
N ASN A 88 -2.29 -16.48 -12.72
CA ASN A 88 -3.66 -16.64 -12.21
C ASN A 88 -4.43 -15.30 -12.15
N ASN A 89 -4.25 -14.45 -13.14
CA ASN A 89 -4.95 -13.15 -13.26
C ASN A 89 -4.79 -12.23 -12.04
N ASN A 90 -3.67 -12.36 -11.30
CA ASN A 90 -3.39 -11.54 -10.11
C ASN A 90 -2.72 -10.19 -10.43
N GLY A 91 -2.59 -9.83 -11.71
CA GLY A 91 -1.91 -8.65 -12.18
C GLY A 91 -0.38 -8.77 -12.17
N ASP A 92 0.27 -7.68 -12.58
CA ASP A 92 1.74 -7.62 -12.62
C ASP A 92 2.37 -7.82 -11.24
N VAL A 93 3.40 -8.66 -11.18
CA VAL A 93 4.40 -8.65 -10.10
C VAL A 93 4.95 -7.23 -9.90
N ARG A 94 4.72 -6.69 -8.71
CA ARG A 94 5.09 -5.33 -8.31
C ARG A 94 5.63 -5.33 -6.90
N TYR A 95 6.49 -4.38 -6.61
CA TYR A 95 6.98 -4.12 -5.27
C TYR A 95 6.91 -2.64 -4.92
N ARG A 96 6.94 -2.33 -3.63
CA ARG A 96 7.17 -0.98 -3.11
C ARG A 96 7.83 -1.04 -1.75
N VAL A 97 8.38 0.08 -1.33
CA VAL A 97 9.02 0.18 -0.01
C VAL A 97 8.20 1.10 0.86
N ILE A 98 7.75 0.60 2.00
CA ILE A 98 6.95 1.36 2.96
C ILE A 98 7.67 1.46 4.29
N ASP A 99 7.33 2.47 5.08
CA ASP A 99 7.70 2.55 6.49
C ASP A 99 6.47 2.25 7.33
N LEU A 100 6.53 1.17 8.10
CA LEU A 100 5.48 0.77 9.04
C LEU A 100 6.04 0.89 10.46
N ILE A 101 5.55 1.90 11.20
CA ILE A 101 5.90 2.13 12.60
C ILE A 101 7.43 2.19 12.80
N GLY A 102 8.12 2.97 11.96
CA GLY A 102 9.56 3.17 12.02
C GLY A 102 10.42 2.02 11.48
N THR A 103 9.82 0.94 11.00
CA THR A 103 10.53 -0.16 10.32
C THR A 103 10.21 -0.13 8.84
N ARG A 104 11.26 -0.22 8.02
CA ARG A 104 11.12 -0.23 6.56
C ARG A 104 10.87 -1.64 6.06
N PHE A 105 9.84 -1.79 5.23
CA PHE A 105 9.47 -3.06 4.62
C PHE A 105 9.41 -2.95 3.10
N VAL A 106 9.72 -4.04 2.42
CA VAL A 106 9.29 -4.22 1.03
C VAL A 106 7.98 -4.97 1.05
N GLN A 107 6.99 -4.43 0.35
CA GLN A 107 5.77 -5.15 0.02
C GLN A 107 5.83 -5.60 -1.42
N TRP A 108 5.28 -6.79 -1.67
CA TRP A 108 5.09 -7.35 -3.00
C TRP A 108 3.61 -7.64 -3.24
N ARG A 109 3.24 -7.66 -4.52
CA ARG A 109 1.94 -8.11 -5.01
C ARG A 109 2.05 -8.61 -6.44
N GLY A 110 0.96 -9.20 -6.93
CA GLY A 110 0.85 -9.71 -8.30
C GLY A 110 1.06 -11.21 -8.38
N GLY A 111 0.73 -11.76 -9.54
CA GLY A 111 0.98 -13.16 -9.86
C GLY A 111 2.15 -13.29 -10.83
N MET A 112 2.98 -14.32 -10.60
CA MET A 112 4.10 -14.65 -11.46
C MET A 112 3.83 -15.99 -12.16
N ASN A 113 3.77 -15.98 -13.48
CA ASN A 113 3.85 -17.20 -14.30
C ASN A 113 5.27 -17.75 -14.24
N VAL A 114 5.41 -19.07 -14.15
CA VAL A 114 6.70 -19.74 -13.96
C VAL A 114 6.88 -20.82 -15.04
N LYS A 115 8.01 -20.78 -15.74
CA LYS A 115 8.45 -21.88 -16.60
C LYS A 115 9.46 -22.74 -15.85
N TYR A 116 9.36 -24.05 -16.10
CA TYR A 116 10.24 -25.06 -15.53
C TYR A 116 11.03 -25.75 -16.63
N SER A 117 12.26 -26.16 -16.31
CA SER A 117 13.11 -27.01 -17.15
C SER A 117 13.70 -28.12 -16.28
N GLY A 118 13.40 -29.37 -16.61
CA GLY A 118 13.85 -30.52 -15.81
C GLY A 118 13.30 -30.53 -14.37
N GLY A 119 12.09 -30.00 -14.16
CA GLY A 119 11.45 -29.93 -12.84
C GLY A 119 11.95 -28.79 -11.94
N LEU A 120 12.86 -27.95 -12.42
CA LEU A 120 13.36 -26.78 -11.71
C LEU A 120 12.88 -25.48 -12.39
N PRO A 121 12.60 -24.41 -11.63
CA PRO A 121 12.29 -23.11 -12.20
C PRO A 121 13.42 -22.63 -13.12
N ALA A 122 13.06 -21.94 -14.20
CA ALA A 122 14.03 -21.37 -15.13
C ALA A 122 15.07 -20.48 -14.40
N HIS A 123 16.27 -20.39 -14.96
CA HIS A 123 17.36 -19.55 -14.42
C HIS A 123 17.70 -19.83 -12.95
N ASP A 124 17.70 -21.10 -12.53
CA ASP A 124 18.00 -21.51 -11.16
C ASP A 124 17.13 -20.78 -10.11
N GLY A 125 15.84 -20.56 -10.43
CA GLY A 125 14.92 -19.84 -9.56
C GLY A 125 14.97 -18.31 -9.67
N LYS A 126 15.97 -17.73 -10.34
CA LYS A 126 16.21 -16.29 -10.37
C LYS A 126 15.19 -15.57 -11.24
N PHE A 127 14.12 -15.09 -10.60
CA PHE A 127 12.98 -14.52 -11.33
C PHE A 127 13.11 -13.04 -11.66
N LEU A 128 14.11 -12.35 -11.11
CA LEU A 128 14.38 -10.94 -11.42
C LEU A 128 15.44 -10.82 -12.52
N ALA A 129 15.12 -10.08 -13.59
CA ALA A 129 16.06 -9.78 -14.68
C ALA A 129 17.21 -8.87 -14.23
N ARG A 130 16.98 -8.08 -13.16
CA ARG A 130 17.96 -7.19 -12.56
C ARG A 130 17.80 -7.20 -11.05
N PRO A 131 18.88 -7.08 -10.26
CA PRO A 131 18.77 -6.93 -8.83
C PRO A 131 17.89 -5.75 -8.43
N LEU A 132 17.16 -5.89 -7.33
CA LEU A 132 16.42 -4.79 -6.73
C LEU A 132 17.38 -3.63 -6.38
N PRO A 133 16.89 -2.37 -6.45
CA PRO A 133 17.67 -1.23 -6.00
C PRO A 133 18.03 -1.38 -4.51
N ALA A 134 19.13 -0.76 -4.08
CA ALA A 134 19.62 -0.86 -2.71
C ALA A 134 18.56 -0.46 -1.66
N THR A 135 17.61 0.40 -2.02
CA THR A 135 16.50 0.84 -1.17
C THR A 135 15.40 -0.21 -0.98
N ALA A 136 15.41 -1.31 -1.73
CA ALA A 136 14.36 -2.34 -1.77
C ALA A 136 14.89 -3.77 -1.59
N ARG A 137 16.14 -3.93 -1.11
CA ARG A 137 16.74 -5.23 -0.81
C ARG A 137 17.20 -5.30 0.65
N PRO A 138 17.16 -6.47 1.30
CA PRO A 138 17.62 -6.61 2.68
C PRO A 138 19.02 -5.99 2.88
N SER A 139 19.19 -5.23 3.94
CA SER A 139 20.49 -4.63 4.32
C SER A 139 21.47 -5.70 4.82
N SER A 140 20.96 -6.79 5.37
CA SER A 140 21.73 -7.90 5.90
C SER A 140 21.01 -9.23 5.72
N GLY A 141 21.74 -10.23 5.23
CA GLY A 141 21.29 -11.62 5.15
C GLY A 141 20.18 -11.88 4.15
N LEU A 142 19.52 -13.02 4.36
CA LEU A 142 18.46 -13.57 3.54
C LEU A 142 17.09 -13.27 4.15
N ARG A 143 16.06 -13.12 3.33
CA ARG A 143 14.65 -13.16 3.75
C ARG A 143 13.94 -14.25 2.97
N THR A 144 13.59 -15.34 3.65
CA THR A 144 12.78 -16.42 3.09
C THR A 144 11.33 -16.18 3.45
N VAL A 145 10.44 -16.18 2.45
CA VAL A 145 9.00 -16.02 2.64
C VAL A 145 8.23 -17.11 1.88
N PRO A 146 7.17 -17.67 2.46
CA PRO A 146 6.29 -18.59 1.74
C PRO A 146 5.47 -17.82 0.71
N VAL A 147 5.28 -18.40 -0.47
CA VAL A 147 4.40 -17.86 -1.52
C VAL A 147 3.38 -18.92 -1.93
N ALA A 148 2.10 -18.54 -2.02
CA ALA A 148 1.08 -19.46 -2.51
C ALA A 148 1.32 -19.80 -3.98
N CYS A 149 0.99 -21.02 -4.40
CA CYS A 149 1.18 -21.46 -5.77
C CYS A 149 -0.04 -22.22 -6.31
N SER A 150 -0.03 -22.47 -7.61
CA SER A 150 -1.05 -23.26 -8.30
C SER A 150 -1.20 -24.66 -7.69
N ALA A 151 -2.44 -25.11 -7.50
CA ALA A 151 -2.73 -26.52 -7.25
C ALA A 151 -2.60 -27.39 -8.52
N GLY A 152 -2.62 -26.76 -9.71
CA GLY A 152 -2.31 -27.45 -10.96
C GLY A 152 -0.82 -27.71 -11.08
N ASP A 153 -0.44 -28.92 -11.51
CA ASP A 153 0.95 -29.39 -11.67
C ASP A 153 1.81 -29.27 -10.40
N SER A 154 1.16 -29.32 -9.23
CA SER A 154 1.82 -29.35 -7.94
C SER A 154 1.00 -30.13 -6.90
N SER A 155 1.70 -30.83 -6.03
CA SER A 155 1.19 -31.50 -4.83
C SER A 155 1.21 -30.61 -3.58
N ILE A 156 1.84 -29.43 -3.68
CA ILE A 156 1.94 -28.43 -2.62
C ILE A 156 1.20 -27.16 -3.02
N LEU A 157 0.79 -26.37 -2.01
CA LEU A 157 0.08 -25.10 -2.22
C LEU A 157 0.92 -23.88 -1.84
N SER A 158 2.18 -24.10 -1.46
CA SER A 158 3.13 -23.04 -1.14
C SER A 158 4.53 -23.42 -1.59
N LEU A 159 5.19 -22.49 -2.29
CA LEU A 159 6.64 -22.49 -2.51
C LEU A 159 7.32 -21.52 -1.54
N LYS A 160 8.64 -21.35 -1.69
CA LYS A 160 9.41 -20.34 -0.96
C LYS A 160 10.08 -19.39 -1.94
N VAL A 161 10.19 -18.13 -1.53
CA VAL A 161 11.03 -17.15 -2.21
C VAL A 161 12.09 -16.65 -1.25
N ASP A 162 13.32 -16.65 -1.73
CA ASP A 162 14.50 -16.15 -1.05
C ASP A 162 14.90 -14.80 -1.62
N PHE A 163 14.88 -13.74 -0.81
CA PHE A 163 15.35 -12.40 -1.16
C PHE A 163 16.72 -12.13 -0.51
N TYR A 164 17.72 -11.85 -1.34
CA TYR A 164 19.11 -11.70 -0.90
C TYR A 164 19.53 -10.24 -0.74
N ALA A 165 20.54 -10.00 0.10
CA ALA A 165 21.10 -8.67 0.33
C ALA A 165 21.76 -8.02 -0.92
N ASN A 166 22.14 -8.83 -1.92
CA ASN A 166 22.61 -8.32 -3.21
C ASN A 166 21.46 -7.86 -4.14
N GLY A 167 20.20 -8.11 -3.77
CA GLY A 167 19.00 -7.70 -4.49
C GLY A 167 18.49 -8.74 -5.48
N THR A 168 19.11 -9.92 -5.59
CA THR A 168 18.52 -11.05 -6.33
C THR A 168 17.40 -11.69 -5.52
N ALA A 169 16.54 -12.42 -6.21
CA ALA A 169 15.48 -13.19 -5.58
C ALA A 169 15.26 -14.51 -6.32
N ASP A 170 15.12 -15.58 -5.55
CA ASP A 170 15.11 -16.95 -6.07
C ASP A 170 13.80 -17.64 -5.64
N LEU A 171 13.07 -18.21 -6.59
CA LEU A 171 11.95 -19.09 -6.35
C LEU A 171 12.46 -20.51 -6.14
N LEU A 172 12.12 -21.10 -5.00
CA LEU A 172 12.52 -22.45 -4.63
C LEU A 172 11.31 -23.37 -4.69
N ASN A 173 11.47 -24.52 -5.35
CA ASN A 173 10.47 -25.58 -5.40
C ASN A 173 11.01 -26.89 -4.83
N ASP A 174 10.09 -27.75 -4.42
CA ASP A 174 10.41 -29.15 -4.17
C ASP A 174 10.51 -29.88 -5.53
N PRO A 175 11.49 -30.78 -5.72
CA PRO A 175 11.64 -31.51 -6.98
C PRO A 175 10.37 -32.27 -7.37
N GLY A 176 9.82 -31.95 -8.55
CA GLY A 176 8.58 -32.55 -9.07
C GLY A 176 7.34 -31.66 -8.91
N ASP A 177 7.41 -30.59 -8.11
CA ASP A 177 6.37 -29.58 -8.01
C ASP A 177 6.66 -28.43 -8.99
N THR A 178 5.87 -28.34 -10.06
CA THR A 178 6.03 -27.35 -11.12
C THR A 178 4.79 -26.47 -11.31
N PRO A 179 4.29 -25.80 -10.24
CA PRO A 179 3.08 -24.99 -10.34
C PRO A 179 3.27 -23.88 -11.39
N PRO A 180 2.39 -23.76 -12.39
CA PRO A 180 2.55 -22.80 -13.49
C PRO A 180 2.53 -21.33 -13.05
N TRP A 181 2.09 -21.05 -11.82
CA TRP A 181 2.13 -19.72 -11.24
C TRP A 181 2.36 -19.74 -9.73
N VAL A 182 2.89 -18.62 -9.22
CA VAL A 182 2.98 -18.28 -7.80
C VAL A 182 2.40 -16.88 -7.54
N SER A 183 1.86 -16.67 -6.35
CA SER A 183 1.30 -15.40 -5.89
C SER A 183 2.27 -14.69 -4.95
N LEU A 184 2.62 -13.44 -5.28
CA LEU A 184 3.35 -12.56 -4.39
C LEU A 184 2.41 -11.60 -3.62
N ASN A 185 1.08 -11.80 -3.70
CA ASN A 185 0.11 -10.98 -2.98
C ASN A 185 0.29 -11.11 -1.46
N GLY A 186 0.46 -9.97 -0.79
CA GLY A 186 0.57 -9.90 0.67
C GLY A 186 1.98 -10.24 1.20
N ILE A 187 2.93 -10.51 0.32
CA ILE A 187 4.31 -10.78 0.73
C ILE A 187 4.96 -9.49 1.22
N MET A 188 5.55 -9.56 2.42
CA MET A 188 6.25 -8.45 3.03
C MET A 188 7.45 -8.97 3.82
N TYR A 189 8.58 -8.25 3.76
CA TYR A 189 9.73 -8.51 4.63
C TYR A 189 10.44 -7.21 5.02
N PRO A 190 11.09 -7.17 6.20
CA PRO A 190 11.84 -6.01 6.65
C PRO A 190 13.17 -5.88 5.91
N LEU A 191 13.57 -4.63 5.65
CA LEU A 191 14.85 -4.25 5.04
C LEU A 191 16.00 -4.21 6.05
#